data_AF-A0A1D9LMU3-F1
#
_entry.id   AF-A0A1D9LMU3-F1
#
_cell.length_a   1.000
_cell.length_b   1.000
_cell.length_c   1.000
_cell.angle_alpha   90.00
_cell.angle_beta   90.00
_cell.angle_gamma   90.00
#
_symmetry.space_group_name_H-M   'P 1'
#
loop_
_entity.id
_entity.type
_entity.pdbx_description
1 polymer ?
#
loop_
_entity_poly.entity_id
_entity_poly.type
_entity_poly.pdbx_seq_one_letter_code
_entity_poly.pdbx_strand_id
1 'polypeptide(L)'
;MLIGLKNVSNFPSKPMRPEPDLGGLSAGLATQSLKTLSSLGEPPGRLLEVYQGSSNFYARMEVAEFAKVFHQLAQQPDLDEESKSQLQEQAQQYAALILKDGLGEKSAFGPWTPKTDKGYQLRSQLEHKLAQHAASLEGGVGQLSESFLTREVLPLAGEYLAQQLGVSRDSDPVLDGQKQFERAARQVFEDLSQARRALMDIHGAGVGKLARDLDLLAMLPLLLRVALARPETALDADCGLGASGEVQLRRKVSSDLKQEVVEDETGNESSR
;
A
#
# COMPACT_ATOMS: atom_id res chain seq x y z
N MET A 1 5.03 28.80 -54.33
CA MET A 1 5.91 27.82 -55.00
C MET A 1 6.88 27.32 -53.92
N LEU A 2 6.64 26.18 -53.24
CA LEU A 2 7.00 24.83 -53.69
C LEU A 2 8.42 24.86 -54.31
N ILE A 3 9.44 24.19 -53.76
CA ILE A 3 9.69 22.75 -53.88
C ILE A 3 10.84 22.34 -52.91
N GLY A 4 10.74 21.13 -52.34
CA GLY A 4 11.85 20.34 -51.80
C GLY A 4 12.00 20.46 -50.28
N LEU A 5 11.48 19.55 -49.46
CA LEU A 5 11.88 18.15 -49.41
C LEU A 5 10.71 17.29 -48.89
N LYS A 6 10.11 16.49 -49.77
CA LYS A 6 9.31 15.32 -49.40
C LYS A 6 10.00 14.08 -49.92
N ASN A 7 10.18 13.12 -49.00
CA ASN A 7 10.52 11.72 -49.18
C ASN A 7 12.00 11.49 -49.58
N VAL A 8 12.78 10.64 -48.93
CA VAL A 8 12.49 9.30 -48.41
C VAL A 8 13.48 9.00 -47.28
N SER A 9 13.01 8.46 -46.16
CA SER A 9 13.62 7.27 -45.54
C SER A 9 12.72 6.82 -44.41
N ASN A 10 12.00 5.73 -44.67
CA ASN A 10 11.42 4.86 -43.66
C ASN A 10 12.48 4.56 -42.61
N PHE A 11 12.43 5.25 -41.47
CA PHE A 11 12.90 4.60 -40.25
C PHE A 11 11.91 3.48 -40.00
N PRO A 12 12.33 2.21 -39.90
CA PRO A 12 11.47 1.23 -39.27
C PRO A 12 11.12 1.82 -37.92
N SER A 13 9.83 1.97 -37.64
CA SER A 13 9.34 2.21 -36.29
C SER A 13 10.08 1.18 -35.46
N LYS A 14 11.10 1.62 -34.68
CA LYS A 14 11.76 0.74 -33.72
C LYS A 14 10.61 0.02 -33.02
N PRO A 15 10.62 -1.33 -32.91
CA PRO A 15 9.58 -2.01 -32.15
C PRO A 15 9.52 -1.27 -30.83
N MET A 16 8.40 -0.59 -30.60
CA MET A 16 8.16 0.19 -29.41
C MET A 16 8.44 -0.81 -28.31
N ARG A 17 9.52 -0.64 -27.54
CA ARG A 17 9.77 -1.52 -26.41
C ARG A 17 8.45 -1.59 -25.66
N PRO A 18 7.89 -2.78 -25.40
CA PRO A 18 6.62 -2.86 -24.70
C PRO A 18 6.73 -1.96 -23.47
N GLU A 19 5.78 -1.03 -23.31
CA GLU A 19 5.77 -0.21 -22.12
C GLU A 19 5.84 -1.14 -20.91
N PRO A 20 6.69 -0.85 -19.92
CA PRO A 20 6.71 -1.64 -18.71
C PRO A 20 5.29 -1.61 -18.16
N ASP A 21 4.80 -2.80 -17.81
CA ASP A 21 3.44 -3.00 -17.36
C ASP A 21 3.26 -2.44 -15.93
N LEU A 22 3.26 -1.12 -15.84
CA LEU A 22 3.11 -0.39 -14.58
C LEU A 22 1.72 -0.61 -13.98
N GLY A 23 0.70 -0.87 -14.82
CA GLY A 23 -0.66 -1.20 -14.39
C GLY A 23 -0.77 -2.63 -13.86
N GLY A 24 0.04 -3.54 -14.41
CA GLY A 24 0.13 -4.93 -14.00
C GLY A 24 0.96 -5.18 -12.75
N LEU A 25 1.61 -4.18 -12.14
CA LEU A 25 2.32 -4.41 -10.88
C LEU A 25 1.35 -4.78 -9.75
N SER A 26 0.33 -3.94 -9.50
CA SER A 26 -0.67 -4.22 -8.46
C SER A 26 -1.53 -5.44 -8.80
N ALA A 27 -2.01 -5.54 -10.05
CA ALA A 27 -2.81 -6.67 -10.50
C ALA A 27 -2.01 -7.99 -10.56
N GLY A 28 -0.74 -7.90 -10.97
CA GLY A 28 0.22 -9.01 -11.03
C GLY A 28 0.62 -9.47 -9.64
N LEU A 29 0.90 -8.56 -8.70
CA LEU A 29 1.16 -8.88 -7.30
C LEU A 29 -0.03 -9.60 -6.67
N ALA A 30 -1.25 -9.09 -6.85
CA ALA A 30 -2.46 -9.73 -6.34
C ALA A 30 -2.63 -11.14 -6.91
N THR A 31 -2.40 -11.30 -8.22
CA THR A 31 -2.50 -12.60 -8.89
C THR A 31 -1.44 -13.60 -8.41
N GLN A 32 -0.18 -13.16 -8.29
CA GLN A 32 0.92 -13.99 -7.81
C GLN A 32 0.70 -14.40 -6.36
N SER A 33 0.31 -13.45 -5.50
CA SER A 33 0.01 -13.70 -4.09
C SER A 33 -1.09 -14.75 -3.91
N LEU A 34 -2.18 -14.63 -4.68
CA LEU A 34 -3.27 -15.62 -4.67
C LEU A 34 -2.83 -16.99 -5.19
N LYS A 35 -1.98 -17.04 -6.23
CA LYS A 35 -1.41 -18.30 -6.73
C LYS A 35 -0.54 -18.97 -5.68
N THR A 36 0.32 -18.22 -4.99
CA THR A 36 1.16 -18.76 -3.90
C THR A 36 0.32 -19.35 -2.79
N LEU A 37 -0.70 -18.62 -2.31
CA LEU A 37 -1.62 -19.16 -1.30
C LEU A 37 -2.37 -20.39 -1.82
N SER A 38 -2.85 -20.36 -3.06
CA SER A 38 -3.60 -21.46 -3.66
C SER A 38 -2.76 -22.72 -3.94
N SER A 39 -1.43 -22.61 -4.07
CA SER A 39 -0.56 -23.78 -4.18
C SER A 39 -0.38 -24.54 -2.87
N LEU A 40 -0.73 -23.93 -1.74
CA LEU A 40 -0.69 -24.55 -0.42
C LEU A 40 -2.03 -25.18 -0.02
N GLY A 41 -3.10 -24.93 -0.78
CA GLY A 41 -4.38 -25.56 -0.58
C GLY A 41 -4.42 -26.98 -1.16
N GLU A 42 -5.23 -27.85 -0.57
CA GLU A 42 -5.46 -29.21 -1.07
C GLU A 42 -6.89 -29.32 -1.64
N PRO A 43 -7.07 -29.63 -2.95
CA PRO A 43 -6.02 -29.81 -3.96
C PRO A 43 -5.42 -28.48 -4.45
N PRO A 44 -4.16 -28.46 -4.94
CA PRO A 44 -3.52 -27.25 -5.44
C PRO A 44 -4.33 -26.57 -6.54
N GLY A 45 -4.44 -25.24 -6.46
CA GLY A 45 -5.20 -24.44 -7.44
C GLY A 45 -6.70 -24.32 -7.16
N ARG A 46 -7.29 -25.20 -6.33
CA ARG A 46 -8.73 -25.17 -6.03
C ARG A 46 -9.18 -23.90 -5.33
N LEU A 47 -8.34 -23.34 -4.46
CA LEU A 47 -8.64 -22.09 -3.76
C LEU A 47 -8.80 -20.94 -4.77
N LEU A 48 -7.95 -20.89 -5.80
CA LEU A 48 -8.05 -19.87 -6.84
C LEU A 48 -9.38 -19.96 -7.61
N GLU A 49 -9.86 -21.18 -7.88
CA GLU A 49 -11.18 -21.39 -8.50
C GLU A 49 -12.32 -20.91 -7.60
N VAL A 50 -12.30 -21.27 -6.30
CA VAL A 50 -13.29 -20.81 -5.31
C VAL A 50 -13.29 -19.28 -5.21
N TYR A 51 -12.11 -18.67 -5.18
CA TYR A 51 -11.94 -17.22 -5.16
C TYR A 51 -12.52 -16.56 -6.41
N GLN A 52 -12.20 -17.07 -7.61
CA GLN A 52 -12.66 -16.50 -8.88
C GLN A 52 -14.17 -16.69 -9.10
N GLY A 53 -14.73 -17.81 -8.61
CA GLY A 53 -16.15 -18.10 -8.69
C GLY A 53 -17.04 -17.38 -7.67
N SER A 54 -16.44 -16.76 -6.64
CA SER A 54 -17.19 -16.07 -5.59
C SER A 54 -17.72 -14.71 -6.06
N SER A 55 -19.01 -14.47 -5.86
CA SER A 55 -19.64 -13.15 -6.01
C SER A 55 -19.48 -12.27 -4.77
N ASN A 56 -18.99 -12.81 -3.65
CA ASN A 56 -18.85 -12.08 -2.39
C ASN A 56 -17.59 -11.19 -2.44
N PHE A 57 -17.78 -9.91 -2.76
CA PHE A 57 -16.71 -8.93 -2.87
C PHE A 57 -15.84 -8.85 -1.60
N TYR A 58 -16.46 -8.76 -0.43
CA TYR A 58 -15.72 -8.60 0.82
C TYR A 58 -14.94 -9.86 1.19
N ALA A 59 -15.52 -11.04 0.98
CA ALA A 59 -14.80 -12.29 1.21
C ALA A 59 -13.56 -12.43 0.31
N ARG A 60 -13.68 -12.04 -0.97
CA ARG A 60 -12.51 -11.99 -1.87
C ARG A 60 -11.49 -10.95 -1.42
N MET A 61 -11.93 -9.77 -0.98
CA MET A 61 -11.02 -8.74 -0.49
C MET A 61 -10.18 -9.25 0.71
N GLU A 62 -10.80 -9.86 1.71
CA GLU A 62 -10.09 -10.44 2.88
C GLU A 62 -9.04 -11.49 2.46
N VAL A 63 -9.42 -12.41 1.56
CA VAL A 63 -8.51 -13.43 1.04
C VAL A 63 -7.33 -12.81 0.28
N ALA A 64 -7.58 -11.79 -0.53
CA ALA A 64 -6.53 -11.10 -1.28
C ALA A 64 -5.58 -10.32 -0.36
N GLU A 65 -6.10 -9.67 0.70
CA GLU A 65 -5.29 -8.98 1.70
C GLU A 65 -4.38 -9.97 2.45
N PHE A 66 -4.91 -11.11 2.90
CA PHE A 66 -4.10 -12.18 3.53
C PHE A 66 -3.03 -12.71 2.58
N ALA A 67 -3.41 -13.08 1.36
CA ALA A 67 -2.50 -13.65 0.38
C ALA A 67 -1.31 -12.73 0.10
N LYS A 68 -1.57 -11.41 -0.02
CA LYS A 68 -0.55 -10.41 -0.28
C LYS A 68 0.47 -10.30 0.85
N VAL A 69 -0.01 -10.17 2.09
CA VAL A 69 0.86 -10.07 3.26
C VAL A 69 1.67 -11.35 3.44
N PHE A 70 1.04 -12.52 3.30
CA PHE A 70 1.72 -13.81 3.36
C PHE A 70 2.81 -13.92 2.28
N HIS A 71 2.49 -13.59 1.02
CA HIS A 71 3.43 -13.66 -0.09
C HIS A 71 4.67 -12.76 0.13
N GLN A 72 4.47 -11.57 0.71
CA GLN A 72 5.56 -10.66 1.02
C GLN A 72 6.39 -11.11 2.23
N LEU A 73 5.73 -11.69 3.24
CA LEU A 73 6.43 -12.28 4.38
C LEU A 73 7.28 -13.46 3.94
N ALA A 74 6.75 -14.37 3.13
CA ALA A 74 7.48 -15.56 2.65
C ALA A 74 8.75 -15.23 1.84
N GLN A 75 8.91 -13.98 1.40
CA GLN A 75 10.06 -13.49 0.64
C GLN A 75 11.07 -12.69 1.47
N GLN A 76 10.89 -12.58 2.79
CA GLN A 76 11.88 -11.89 3.63
C GLN A 76 13.19 -12.71 3.66
N PRO A 77 14.34 -12.10 3.34
CA PRO A 77 15.61 -12.82 3.20
C PRO A 77 16.11 -13.42 4.52
N ASP A 78 15.79 -12.77 5.64
CA ASP A 78 16.31 -13.10 6.97
C ASP A 78 15.35 -13.98 7.80
N LEU A 79 14.29 -14.52 7.17
CA LEU A 79 13.43 -15.50 7.84
C LEU A 79 14.20 -16.81 8.06
N ASP A 80 14.26 -17.24 9.31
CA ASP A 80 14.74 -18.57 9.67
C ASP A 80 13.77 -19.68 9.22
N GLU A 81 14.25 -20.91 9.17
CA GLU A 81 13.47 -22.07 8.69
C GLU A 81 12.28 -22.41 9.58
N GLU A 82 12.36 -22.14 10.89
CA GLU A 82 11.25 -22.37 11.81
C GLU A 82 10.09 -21.40 11.50
N SER A 83 10.40 -20.12 11.36
CA SER A 83 9.46 -19.06 11.02
C SER A 83 8.85 -19.28 9.63
N LYS A 84 9.63 -19.76 8.65
CA LYS A 84 9.10 -20.15 7.33
C LYS A 84 8.11 -21.31 7.44
N SER A 85 8.43 -22.33 8.23
CA SER A 85 7.55 -23.49 8.46
C SER A 85 6.24 -23.08 9.13
N GLN A 86 6.32 -22.26 10.20
CA GLN A 86 5.15 -21.73 10.90
C GLN A 86 4.26 -20.90 9.96
N LEU A 87 4.87 -20.02 9.15
CA LEU A 87 4.17 -19.18 8.20
C LEU A 87 3.46 -20.03 7.12
N GLN A 88 4.11 -21.09 6.62
CA GLN A 88 3.51 -22.03 5.67
C GLN A 88 2.35 -22.81 6.27
N GLU A 89 2.51 -23.36 7.48
CA GLU A 89 1.45 -24.08 8.19
C GLU A 89 0.22 -23.19 8.39
N GLN A 90 0.46 -21.94 8.81
CA GLN A 90 -0.61 -20.96 8.98
C GLN A 90 -1.34 -20.65 7.67
N ALA A 91 -0.60 -20.51 6.57
CA ALA A 91 -1.18 -20.29 5.24
C ALA A 91 -2.00 -21.50 4.76
N GLN A 92 -1.55 -22.73 5.05
CA GLN A 92 -2.31 -23.96 4.78
C GLN A 92 -3.62 -24.00 5.58
N GLN A 93 -3.57 -23.65 6.88
CA GLN A 93 -4.77 -23.57 7.72
C GLN A 93 -5.77 -22.53 7.19
N TYR A 94 -5.29 -21.37 6.75
CA TYR A 94 -6.13 -20.32 6.15
C TYR A 94 -6.72 -20.78 4.81
N ALA A 95 -5.93 -21.44 3.96
CA ALA A 95 -6.39 -22.01 2.70
C ALA A 95 -7.49 -23.07 2.90
N ALA A 96 -7.30 -23.97 3.87
CA ALA A 96 -8.30 -24.97 4.23
C ALA A 96 -9.60 -24.32 4.74
N LEU A 97 -9.50 -23.23 5.50
CA LEU A 97 -10.66 -22.48 5.98
C LEU A 97 -11.44 -21.84 4.81
N ILE A 98 -10.73 -21.25 3.83
CA ILE A 98 -11.34 -20.70 2.61
C ILE A 98 -12.09 -21.80 1.84
N LEU A 99 -11.44 -22.94 1.63
CA LEU A 99 -12.01 -24.06 0.89
C LEU A 99 -13.26 -24.64 1.57
N LYS A 100 -13.26 -24.70 2.91
CA LYS A 100 -14.41 -25.14 3.70
C LYS A 100 -15.56 -24.14 3.67
N ASP A 101 -15.26 -22.85 3.72
CA ASP A 101 -16.25 -21.78 3.70
C ASP A 101 -16.90 -21.59 2.32
N GLY A 102 -16.11 -21.74 1.25
CA GLY A 102 -16.58 -21.59 -0.12
C GLY A 102 -16.83 -20.15 -0.57
N LEU A 103 -16.63 -19.15 0.30
CA LEU A 103 -16.76 -17.73 0.00
C LEU A 103 -18.14 -17.35 -0.59
N GLY A 104 -19.20 -18.00 -0.12
CA GLY A 104 -20.58 -17.70 -0.52
C GLY A 104 -21.12 -16.39 0.07
N GLU A 105 -22.41 -16.09 -0.14
CA GLU A 105 -23.04 -14.87 0.42
C GLU A 105 -22.94 -14.78 1.95
N LYS A 106 -23.08 -15.91 2.64
CA LYS A 106 -22.94 -16.04 4.10
C LYS A 106 -21.59 -16.67 4.45
N SER A 107 -20.54 -15.90 4.28
CA SER A 107 -19.16 -16.33 4.49
C SER A 107 -18.63 -15.92 5.87
N ALA A 108 -17.75 -16.72 6.44
CA ALA A 108 -16.92 -16.35 7.59
C ALA A 108 -15.94 -15.21 7.27
N PHE A 109 -15.66 -14.99 5.98
CA PHE A 109 -14.79 -13.94 5.45
C PHE A 109 -15.54 -12.62 5.20
N GLY A 110 -16.70 -12.43 5.82
CA GLY A 110 -17.49 -11.20 5.71
C GLY A 110 -17.12 -10.16 6.78
N PRO A 111 -17.43 -8.87 6.52
CA PRO A 111 -17.26 -7.79 7.50
C PRO A 111 -18.35 -7.82 8.58
N TRP A 112 -19.49 -8.48 8.28
CA TRP A 112 -20.65 -8.55 9.17
C TRP A 112 -20.81 -9.91 9.86
N THR A 113 -19.83 -10.80 9.71
CA THR A 113 -19.86 -12.11 10.35
C THR A 113 -19.76 -11.94 11.87
N PRO A 114 -20.68 -12.51 12.67
CA PRO A 114 -20.65 -12.35 14.12
C PRO A 114 -19.33 -12.84 14.72
N LYS A 115 -18.79 -12.11 15.71
CA LYS A 115 -17.55 -12.50 16.42
C LYS A 115 -17.67 -13.82 17.20
N THR A 116 -18.88 -14.28 17.45
CA THR A 116 -19.20 -15.57 18.08
C THR A 116 -19.15 -16.73 17.09
N ASP A 117 -19.12 -16.45 15.79
CA ASP A 117 -19.00 -17.47 14.76
C ASP A 117 -17.61 -18.13 14.80
N LYS A 118 -17.57 -19.46 14.74
CA LYS A 118 -16.32 -20.22 14.83
C LYS A 118 -15.40 -19.97 13.64
N GLY A 119 -15.97 -19.79 12.44
CA GLY A 119 -15.21 -19.46 11.24
C GLY A 119 -14.59 -18.07 11.36
N TYR A 120 -15.35 -17.08 11.83
CA TYR A 120 -14.82 -15.75 12.13
C TYR A 120 -13.63 -15.82 13.10
N GLN A 121 -13.79 -16.55 14.21
CA GLN A 121 -12.76 -16.63 15.25
C GLN A 121 -11.48 -17.25 14.72
N LEU A 122 -11.58 -18.35 13.98
CA LEU A 122 -10.43 -19.01 13.38
C LEU A 122 -9.74 -18.12 12.34
N ARG A 123 -10.51 -17.50 11.43
CA ARG A 123 -9.99 -16.51 10.47
C ARG A 123 -9.23 -15.40 11.18
N SER A 124 -9.86 -14.77 12.16
CA SER A 124 -9.29 -13.63 12.88
C SER A 124 -8.01 -13.99 13.65
N GLN A 125 -7.93 -15.19 14.22
CA GLN A 125 -6.71 -15.68 14.87
C GLN A 125 -5.57 -15.87 13.86
N LEU A 126 -5.86 -16.44 12.69
CA LEU A 126 -4.86 -16.63 11.63
C LEU A 126 -4.40 -15.28 11.07
N GLU A 127 -5.30 -14.31 10.86
CA GLU A 127 -4.91 -12.96 10.43
C GLU A 127 -4.05 -12.26 11.49
N HIS A 128 -4.41 -12.38 12.76
CA HIS A 128 -3.65 -11.77 13.83
C HIS A 128 -2.22 -12.34 13.92
N LYS A 129 -2.07 -13.67 13.83
CA LYS A 129 -0.75 -14.30 13.79
C LYS A 129 0.07 -13.83 12.59
N LEU A 130 -0.54 -13.66 11.42
CA LEU A 130 0.16 -13.17 10.23
C LEU A 130 0.71 -11.75 10.46
N ALA A 131 -0.10 -10.88 11.08
CA ALA A 131 0.33 -9.54 11.43
C ALA A 131 1.44 -9.54 12.50
N GLN A 132 1.43 -10.49 13.43
CA GLN A 132 2.50 -10.66 14.42
C GLN A 132 3.82 -11.07 13.77
N HIS A 133 3.82 -11.96 12.77
CA HIS A 133 5.03 -12.29 12.00
C HIS A 133 5.64 -11.05 11.33
N ALA A 134 4.81 -10.14 10.79
CA ALA A 134 5.31 -8.88 10.25
C ALA A 134 5.87 -7.95 11.32
N ALA A 135 5.27 -7.93 12.51
CA ALA A 135 5.75 -7.12 13.62
C ALA A 135 7.05 -7.66 14.26
N SER A 136 7.32 -8.96 14.13
CA SER A 136 8.53 -9.60 14.68
C SER A 136 9.75 -9.52 13.77
N LEU A 137 9.63 -9.00 12.54
CA LEU A 137 10.77 -8.74 11.67
C LEU A 137 11.75 -7.75 12.33
N GLU A 138 13.04 -7.86 12.02
CA GLU A 138 13.99 -6.80 12.35
C GLU A 138 13.59 -5.53 11.58
N GLY A 139 13.34 -4.43 12.28
CA GLY A 139 12.71 -3.21 11.71
C GLY A 139 11.16 -3.21 11.73
N GLY A 140 10.55 -4.28 12.24
CA GLY A 140 9.10 -4.42 12.46
C GLY A 140 8.27 -4.33 11.17
N VAL A 141 7.05 -3.82 11.29
CA VAL A 141 6.10 -3.69 10.17
C VAL A 141 6.68 -2.87 8.98
N GLY A 142 7.55 -1.90 9.26
CA GLY A 142 8.20 -1.10 8.22
C GLY A 142 9.09 -1.94 7.31
N GLN A 143 9.72 -2.99 7.83
CA GLN A 143 10.63 -3.86 7.08
C GLN A 143 9.95 -4.58 5.91
N LEU A 144 8.70 -5.01 6.11
CA LEU A 144 7.92 -5.67 5.06
C LEU A 144 7.73 -4.73 3.85
N SER A 145 7.40 -3.47 4.13
CA SER A 145 7.12 -2.44 3.12
C SER A 145 8.40 -1.96 2.45
N GLU A 146 9.47 -1.79 3.22
CA GLU A 146 10.80 -1.44 2.72
C GLU A 146 11.35 -2.51 1.76
N SER A 147 11.21 -3.78 2.14
CA SER A 147 11.61 -4.91 1.31
C SER A 147 10.80 -4.97 0.01
N PHE A 148 9.49 -4.73 0.09
CA PHE A 148 8.61 -4.67 -1.08
C PHE A 148 8.96 -3.51 -2.02
N LEU A 149 9.17 -2.30 -1.46
CA LEU A 149 9.61 -1.12 -2.22
C LEU A 149 10.89 -1.45 -2.99
N THR A 150 11.89 -2.01 -2.31
CA THR A 150 13.21 -2.29 -2.89
C THR A 150 13.17 -3.40 -3.94
N ARG A 151 12.45 -4.49 -3.67
CA ARG A 151 12.48 -5.71 -4.51
C ARG A 151 11.56 -5.61 -5.72
N GLU A 152 10.44 -4.91 -5.61
CA GLU A 152 9.40 -4.94 -6.65
C GLU A 152 9.13 -3.55 -7.24
N VAL A 153 9.01 -2.51 -6.41
CA VAL A 153 8.58 -1.19 -6.87
C VAL A 153 9.71 -0.40 -7.55
N LEU A 154 10.89 -0.32 -6.91
CA LEU A 154 12.03 0.43 -7.45
C LEU A 154 12.54 -0.12 -8.79
N PRO A 155 12.65 -1.46 -9.00
CA PRO A 155 13.05 -2.01 -10.30
C PRO A 155 12.14 -1.57 -11.45
N LEU A 156 10.83 -1.56 -11.23
CA LEU A 156 9.84 -1.15 -12.24
C LEU A 156 9.89 0.35 -12.52
N ALA A 157 10.07 1.17 -11.48
CA ALA A 157 10.30 2.60 -11.66
C ALA A 157 11.56 2.87 -12.50
N GLY A 158 12.65 2.15 -12.23
CA GLY A 158 13.89 2.25 -13.01
C GLY A 158 13.73 1.82 -14.47
N GLU A 159 13.02 0.72 -14.73
CA GLU A 159 12.69 0.27 -16.10
C GLU A 159 11.87 1.32 -16.87
N TYR A 160 10.90 1.93 -16.20
CA TYR A 160 10.10 3.00 -16.79
C TYR A 160 10.94 4.25 -17.10
N LEU A 161 11.75 4.72 -16.16
CA LEU A 161 12.66 5.85 -16.37
C LEU A 161 13.61 5.60 -17.55
N ALA A 162 14.19 4.40 -17.63
CA ALA A 162 15.07 4.03 -18.74
C ALA A 162 14.36 4.07 -20.09
N GLN A 163 13.09 3.61 -20.13
CA GLN A 163 12.30 3.67 -21.36
C GLN A 163 11.96 5.11 -21.76
N GLN A 164 11.52 5.95 -20.82
CA GLN A 164 11.15 7.35 -21.08
C GLN A 164 12.36 8.17 -21.56
N LEU A 165 13.52 7.96 -20.96
CA LEU A 165 14.76 8.65 -21.31
C LEU A 165 15.45 8.03 -22.55
N GLY A 166 15.02 6.85 -23.00
CA GLY A 166 15.63 6.15 -24.13
C GLY A 166 17.06 5.66 -23.90
N VAL A 167 17.43 5.44 -22.63
CA VAL A 167 18.79 5.07 -22.19
C VAL A 167 18.83 3.70 -21.51
N SER A 168 20.03 3.27 -21.08
CA SER A 168 20.18 2.05 -20.27
C SER A 168 19.66 2.28 -18.84
N ARG A 169 19.16 1.22 -18.21
CA ARG A 169 18.74 1.23 -16.80
C ARG A 169 19.88 1.60 -15.85
N ASP A 170 21.11 1.27 -16.21
CA ASP A 170 22.30 1.54 -15.39
C ASP A 170 22.91 2.92 -15.67
N SER A 171 22.26 3.76 -16.48
CA SER A 171 22.77 5.10 -16.78
C SER A 171 22.56 6.05 -15.59
N ASP A 172 23.52 6.96 -15.38
CA ASP A 172 23.47 7.94 -14.28
C ASP A 172 22.12 8.69 -14.18
N PRO A 173 21.50 9.15 -15.29
CA PRO A 173 20.20 9.83 -15.21
C PRO A 173 19.07 8.94 -14.67
N VAL A 174 19.07 7.64 -14.99
CA VAL A 174 18.07 6.69 -14.48
C VAL A 174 18.30 6.42 -13.00
N LEU A 175 19.56 6.19 -12.61
CA LEU A 175 19.92 5.94 -11.22
C LEU A 175 19.59 7.14 -10.32
N ASP A 176 19.87 8.35 -10.78
CA ASP A 176 19.56 9.57 -10.04
C ASP A 176 18.06 9.84 -9.96
N GLY A 177 17.31 9.60 -11.05
CA GLY A 177 15.85 9.64 -11.03
C GLY A 177 15.24 8.59 -10.08
N GLN A 178 15.80 7.39 -10.06
CA GLN A 178 15.36 6.31 -9.16
C GLN A 178 15.61 6.65 -7.69
N LYS A 179 16.76 7.24 -7.35
CA LYS A 179 17.04 7.74 -5.97
C LYS A 179 16.05 8.82 -5.54
N GLN A 180 15.70 9.73 -6.44
CA GLN A 180 14.70 10.78 -6.15
C GLN A 180 13.32 10.17 -5.92
N PHE A 181 12.90 9.26 -6.79
CA PHE A 181 11.65 8.51 -6.65
C PHE A 181 11.62 7.73 -5.33
N GLU A 182 12.70 7.02 -5.01
CA GLU A 182 12.85 6.26 -3.78
C GLU A 182 12.68 7.16 -2.54
N ARG A 183 13.35 8.31 -2.51
CA ARG A 183 13.23 9.26 -1.39
C ARG A 183 11.78 9.74 -1.23
N ALA A 184 11.11 10.08 -2.32
CA ALA A 184 9.72 10.50 -2.28
C ALA A 184 8.77 9.36 -1.85
N ALA A 185 8.99 8.15 -2.35
CA ALA A 185 8.24 6.95 -2.01
C ALA A 185 8.33 6.63 -0.50
N ARG A 186 9.56 6.65 0.05
CA ARG A 186 9.81 6.43 1.48
C ARG A 186 9.13 7.51 2.33
N GLN A 187 9.18 8.78 1.92
CA GLN A 187 8.54 9.87 2.65
C GLN A 187 7.02 9.69 2.71
N VAL A 188 6.38 9.44 1.56
CA VAL A 188 4.93 9.19 1.49
C VAL A 188 4.53 8.00 2.35
N PHE A 189 5.32 6.93 2.30
CA PHE A 189 5.07 5.74 3.12
C PHE A 189 5.20 6.04 4.61
N GLU A 190 6.25 6.74 5.04
CA GLU A 190 6.48 7.04 6.45
C GLU A 190 5.39 7.95 7.01
N ASP A 191 4.96 8.99 6.27
CA ASP A 191 3.88 9.88 6.69
C ASP A 191 2.56 9.11 6.88
N LEU A 192 2.22 8.23 5.93
CA LEU A 192 1.01 7.41 6.01
C LEU A 192 1.11 6.29 7.05
N SER A 193 2.32 5.77 7.29
CA SER A 193 2.59 4.80 8.34
C SER A 193 2.48 5.45 9.71
N GLN A 194 3.02 6.64 9.91
CA GLN A 194 2.93 7.38 11.17
C GLN A 194 1.47 7.69 11.52
N ALA A 195 0.69 8.18 10.54
CA ALA A 195 -0.75 8.40 10.71
C ALA A 195 -1.50 7.11 11.11
N ARG A 196 -1.05 5.95 10.60
CA ARG A 196 -1.66 4.65 10.91
C ARG A 196 -1.14 4.00 12.19
N ARG A 197 0.12 4.19 12.59
CA ARG A 197 0.68 3.72 13.86
C ARG A 197 -0.11 4.32 15.02
N ALA A 198 -0.43 5.61 14.95
CA ALA A 198 -1.32 6.27 15.92
C ALA A 198 -2.71 5.60 16.04
N LEU A 199 -3.23 5.02 14.95
CA LEU A 199 -4.48 4.26 14.94
C LEU A 199 -4.29 2.78 15.35
N MET A 200 -3.11 2.20 15.15
CA MET A 200 -2.75 0.84 15.53
C MET A 200 -2.51 0.73 17.03
N ASP A 201 -1.97 1.74 17.69
CA ASP A 201 -1.84 1.76 19.15
C ASP A 201 -3.20 1.62 19.86
N ILE A 202 -4.28 2.04 19.18
CA ILE A 202 -5.65 1.96 19.69
C ILE A 202 -6.36 0.65 19.29
N HIS A 203 -6.06 0.07 18.11
CA HIS A 203 -6.86 -1.02 17.51
C HIS A 203 -6.04 -2.30 17.17
N GLY A 204 -4.75 -2.31 17.44
CA GLY A 204 -3.81 -3.39 17.09
C GLY A 204 -3.35 -3.39 15.61
N ALA A 205 -2.41 -4.29 15.33
CA ALA A 205 -1.96 -4.62 13.98
C ALA A 205 -2.94 -5.58 13.30
N GLY A 206 -3.23 -5.33 12.01
CA GLY A 206 -4.16 -6.13 11.23
C GLY A 206 -3.70 -6.28 9.79
N VAL A 207 -3.94 -7.47 9.23
CA VAL A 207 -3.56 -7.85 7.85
C VAL A 207 -4.03 -6.84 6.83
N GLY A 208 -5.27 -6.36 6.92
CA GLY A 208 -5.79 -5.36 5.98
C GLY A 208 -5.04 -4.03 5.99
N LYS A 209 -4.45 -3.62 7.12
CA LYS A 209 -3.62 -2.41 7.17
C LYS A 209 -2.30 -2.62 6.43
N LEU A 210 -1.65 -3.76 6.68
CA LEU A 210 -0.41 -4.17 6.00
C LEU A 210 -0.64 -4.34 4.49
N ALA A 211 -1.77 -4.94 4.09
CA ALA A 211 -2.09 -5.13 2.68
C ALA A 211 -2.29 -3.79 1.95
N ARG A 212 -2.85 -2.78 2.62
CA ARG A 212 -3.03 -1.42 2.09
C ARG A 212 -1.73 -0.64 1.97
N ASP A 213 -0.79 -0.87 2.90
CA ASP A 213 0.59 -0.36 2.76
C ASP A 213 1.23 -0.81 1.46
N LEU A 214 1.13 -2.11 1.19
CA LEU A 214 1.65 -2.72 -0.02
C LEU A 214 0.93 -2.22 -1.28
N ASP A 215 -0.39 -2.03 -1.23
CA ASP A 215 -1.15 -1.46 -2.35
C ASP A 215 -0.71 -0.04 -2.69
N LEU A 216 -0.54 0.82 -1.68
CA LEU A 216 -0.08 2.18 -1.87
C LEU A 216 1.27 2.20 -2.58
N LEU A 217 2.23 1.41 -2.09
CA LEU A 217 3.55 1.31 -2.68
C LEU A 217 3.49 0.80 -4.13
N ALA A 218 2.64 -0.19 -4.41
CA ALA A 218 2.42 -0.72 -5.76
C ALA A 218 1.84 0.32 -6.74
N MET A 219 1.16 1.36 -6.24
CA MET A 219 0.61 2.45 -7.06
C MET A 219 1.64 3.54 -7.39
N LEU A 220 2.76 3.64 -6.66
CA LEU A 220 3.73 4.72 -6.85
C LEU A 220 4.34 4.79 -8.27
N PRO A 221 4.70 3.67 -8.93
CA PRO A 221 5.21 3.72 -10.30
C PRO A 221 4.18 4.27 -11.30
N LEU A 222 2.88 4.04 -11.07
CA LEU A 222 1.80 4.62 -11.88
C LEU A 222 1.71 6.13 -11.68
N LEU A 223 1.84 6.61 -10.44
CA LEU A 223 1.86 8.04 -10.15
C LEU A 223 3.09 8.72 -10.78
N LEU A 224 4.25 8.06 -10.78
CA LEU A 224 5.44 8.53 -11.49
C LEU A 224 5.16 8.69 -12.99
N ARG A 225 4.52 7.69 -13.62
CA ARG A 225 4.09 7.79 -15.03
C ARG A 225 3.19 8.99 -15.28
N VAL A 226 2.19 9.20 -14.44
CA VAL A 226 1.28 10.35 -14.57
C VAL A 226 2.04 11.67 -14.40
N ALA A 227 2.96 11.76 -13.44
CA ALA A 227 3.74 12.96 -13.19
C ALA A 227 4.66 13.31 -14.37
N LEU A 228 5.36 12.33 -14.94
CA LEU A 228 6.26 12.54 -16.07
C LEU A 228 5.54 12.77 -17.41
N ALA A 229 4.29 12.32 -17.54
CA ALA A 229 3.47 12.58 -18.72
C ALA A 229 2.82 13.98 -18.72
N ARG A 230 2.88 14.74 -17.62
CA ARG A 230 2.33 16.09 -17.56
C ARG A 230 3.26 17.08 -18.27
N PRO A 231 2.75 17.95 -19.16
CA PRO A 231 3.54 19.07 -19.67
C PRO A 231 3.87 20.05 -18.53
N GLU A 232 5.10 20.57 -18.50
CA GLU A 232 5.64 21.46 -17.44
C GLU A 232 4.73 22.65 -17.11
N THR A 233 3.89 23.10 -18.06
CA THR A 233 2.94 24.21 -17.89
C THR A 233 1.81 23.96 -16.89
N ALA A 234 1.62 22.74 -16.41
CA ALA A 234 0.55 22.40 -15.45
C ALA A 234 0.98 22.46 -13.97
N LEU A 235 2.28 22.47 -13.68
CA LEU A 235 2.78 22.51 -12.29
C LEU A 235 2.73 23.93 -11.68
N ASP A 236 2.86 24.96 -12.52
CA ASP A 236 2.80 26.37 -12.06
C ASP A 236 1.36 26.89 -11.86
N ALA A 237 0.36 26.19 -12.40
CA ALA A 237 -1.04 26.63 -12.32
C ALA A 237 -1.76 26.13 -11.04
N ASP A 238 -1.30 25.02 -10.44
CA ASP A 238 -1.95 24.39 -9.27
C ASP A 238 -1.25 24.68 -7.93
N CYS A 239 -0.04 25.27 -7.96
CA CYS A 239 0.64 25.78 -6.77
C CYS A 239 0.34 27.27 -6.55
N GLY A 240 -0.95 27.62 -6.44
CA GLY A 240 -1.41 28.92 -5.97
C GLY A 240 -1.25 29.11 -4.46
N LEU A 241 -0.03 28.94 -3.92
CA LEU A 241 0.33 29.48 -2.62
C LEU A 241 1.22 30.69 -2.86
N GLY A 242 0.55 31.83 -3.06
CA GLY A 242 1.17 33.10 -3.36
C GLY A 242 2.14 33.54 -2.26
N ALA A 243 3.41 33.64 -2.64
CA ALA A 243 4.30 34.63 -2.07
C ALA A 243 3.89 36.00 -2.64
N SER A 244 3.28 36.85 -1.82
CA SER A 244 3.40 38.33 -1.87
C SER A 244 2.47 38.98 -0.85
N GLY A 245 3.01 39.79 0.07
CA GLY A 245 2.21 40.82 0.74
C GLY A 245 2.55 41.10 2.20
N GLU A 246 3.81 41.43 2.51
CA GLU A 246 4.05 42.33 3.64
C GLU A 246 3.45 43.71 3.31
N VAL A 247 2.26 44.00 3.81
CA VAL A 247 1.81 45.37 4.04
C VAL A 247 1.09 45.42 5.39
N GLN A 248 1.80 46.00 6.37
CA GLN A 248 1.21 46.53 7.59
C GLN A 248 0.13 47.54 7.25
N LEU A 249 -1.06 47.43 7.86
CA LEU A 249 -1.79 48.60 8.32
C LEU A 249 -2.71 48.26 9.49
N ARG A 250 -2.32 48.84 10.63
CA ARG A 250 -3.04 48.96 11.89
C ARG A 250 -4.54 49.25 11.69
N ARG A 251 -5.39 48.57 12.46
CA ARG A 251 -6.35 49.27 13.32
C ARG A 251 -6.49 48.55 14.65
N LYS A 252 -6.16 49.31 15.68
CA LYS A 252 -6.20 49.04 17.10
C LYS A 252 -7.56 49.57 17.62
N VAL A 253 -7.95 49.13 18.83
CA VAL A 253 -9.03 49.67 19.69
C VAL A 253 -10.41 49.11 19.31
N SER A 254 -11.23 48.51 20.18
CA SER A 254 -11.42 48.47 21.65
C SER A 254 -12.20 47.17 21.95
N SER A 255 -12.29 46.58 23.14
CA SER A 255 -12.26 47.13 24.49
C SER A 255 -12.05 46.00 25.50
N ASP A 256 -11.17 46.26 26.47
CA ASP A 256 -11.38 46.10 27.91
C ASP A 256 -12.40 45.05 28.41
N LEU A 257 -11.92 44.07 29.18
CA LEU A 257 -12.11 44.11 30.65
C LEU A 257 -11.15 43.10 31.33
N LYS A 258 -10.33 43.61 32.25
CA LYS A 258 -9.61 42.84 33.27
C LYS A 258 -10.48 42.71 34.53
N GLN A 259 -10.32 41.56 35.20
CA GLN A 259 -10.28 41.32 36.66
C GLN A 259 -11.39 41.86 37.59
N GLU A 260 -12.03 40.93 38.32
CA GLU A 260 -12.10 40.80 39.80
C GLU A 260 -13.06 39.62 40.10
N VAL A 261 -12.61 38.50 40.70
CA VAL A 261 -12.54 38.18 42.15
C VAL A 261 -13.84 38.49 42.91
N VAL A 262 -14.48 37.44 43.46
CA VAL A 262 -14.81 37.28 44.91
C VAL A 262 -15.53 35.93 45.11
N GLU A 263 -15.08 35.25 46.16
CA GLU A 263 -15.59 34.01 46.78
C GLU A 263 -17.07 34.13 47.21
N ASP A 264 -17.79 33.01 47.32
CA ASP A 264 -18.26 32.59 48.65
C ASP A 264 -18.73 31.13 48.69
N GLU A 265 -18.55 30.58 49.88
CA GLU A 265 -18.71 29.19 50.30
C GLU A 265 -20.17 28.71 50.36
N THR A 266 -20.32 27.38 50.34
CA THR A 266 -21.19 26.52 51.17
C THR A 266 -21.45 25.23 50.35
N GLY A 267 -20.73 24.14 50.60
CA GLY A 267 -20.89 23.34 51.81
C GLY A 267 -22.02 22.32 51.59
N ASN A 268 -21.70 21.06 51.32
CA ASN A 268 -21.98 19.99 52.28
C ASN A 268 -21.40 18.65 51.83
N GLU A 269 -20.81 18.00 52.81
CA GLU A 269 -20.36 16.62 52.86
C GLU A 269 -21.53 15.64 52.57
N SER A 270 -21.24 14.46 52.03
CA SER A 270 -21.16 13.24 52.87
C SER A 270 -21.12 11.96 52.03
N SER A 271 -20.04 11.21 52.27
CA SER A 271 -19.89 9.76 52.32
C SER A 271 -21.07 8.86 51.89
N ARG A 272 -20.79 7.94 50.97
CA ARG A 272 -20.47 6.52 51.25
C ARG A 272 -20.21 5.74 49.96
#